data_AF-A0A7V5TMA0-F1
#
_entry.id   AF-A0A7V5TMA0-F1
#
_cell.length_a   1.000
_cell.length_b   1.000
_cell.length_c   1.000
_cell.angle_alpha   90.00
_cell.angle_beta   90.00
_cell.angle_gamma   90.00
#
_symmetry.space_group_name_H-M   'P 1'
#
loop_
_entity.id
_entity.type
_entity.pdbx_description
1 polymer ?
#
loop_
_entity_poly.entity_id
_entity_poly.type
_entity_poly.pdbx_seq_one_letter_code
_entity_poly.pdbx_strand_id
1 'polypeptide(L)'
;MRYVITVEGETFEIEMGRDGRVWVNHRPLDVDFQGIDGLPQYSLLVNHRSYDAHLERSEEGEYCMQVAGRAYRATLREEGHRQR
;
A
#
# COMPACT_ATOMS: atom_id res chain seq x y z
N MET A 1 -10.74 -8.77 0.35
CA MET A 1 -10.38 -8.32 -1.01
C MET A 1 -8.92 -8.64 -1.26
N ARG A 2 -8.52 -8.98 -2.48
CA ARG A 2 -7.14 -9.34 -2.83
C ARG A 2 -6.60 -8.34 -3.85
N TYR A 3 -5.34 -7.96 -3.68
CA TYR A 3 -4.63 -7.03 -4.54
C TYR A 3 -3.25 -7.57 -4.83
N VAL A 4 -2.71 -7.22 -5.99
CA VAL A 4 -1.32 -7.51 -6.34
C VAL A 4 -0.64 -6.19 -6.61
N ILE A 5 0.43 -5.92 -5.88
CA ILE A 5 1.24 -4.70 -6.03
C ILE A 5 2.66 -5.10 -6.37
N THR A 6 3.30 -4.40 -7.31
CA THR A 6 4.72 -4.56 -7.57
C THR A 6 5.46 -3.33 -7.08
N VAL A 7 6.38 -3.49 -6.14
CA VAL A 7 7.19 -2.43 -5.54
C VAL A 7 8.65 -2.69 -5.88
N GLU A 8 9.33 -1.74 -6.54
CA GLU A 8 10.73 -1.89 -6.97
C GLU A 8 11.01 -3.18 -7.77
N GLY A 9 10.03 -3.64 -8.55
CA GLY A 9 10.12 -4.87 -9.34
C GLY A 9 9.81 -6.17 -8.58
N GLU A 10 9.59 -6.10 -7.26
CA GLU A 10 9.15 -7.23 -6.44
C GLU A 10 7.63 -7.23 -6.28
N THR A 11 6.99 -8.37 -6.51
CA THR A 11 5.52 -8.50 -6.44
C THR A 11 5.08 -9.02 -5.08
N PHE A 12 4.06 -8.37 -4.52
CA PHE A 12 3.44 -8.68 -3.25
C PHE A 12 1.94 -8.92 -3.44
N GLU A 13 1.45 -10.00 -2.84
CA GLU A 13 0.03 -10.30 -2.73
C GLU A 13 -0.51 -9.74 -1.41
N ILE A 14 -1.51 -8.87 -1.51
CA ILE A 14 -2.15 -8.24 -0.36
C ILE A 14 -3.56 -8.78 -0.23
N GLU A 15 -3.88 -9.35 0.92
CA GLU A 15 -5.24 -9.81 1.24
C GLU A 15 -5.77 -8.99 2.41
N MET A 16 -7.01 -8.50 2.28
CA MET A 16 -7.71 -7.76 3.32
C MET A 16 -8.98 -8.49 3.75
N GLY A 17 -9.07 -8.80 5.04
CA GLY A 17 -10.21 -9.40 5.71
C GLY A 17 -11.35 -8.39 5.90
N ARG A 18 -12.56 -8.89 6.17
CA ARG A 18 -13.73 -8.04 6.46
C ARG A 18 -13.62 -7.32 7.81
N ASP A 19 -12.75 -7.81 8.68
CA ASP A 19 -12.45 -7.27 10.01
C ASP A 19 -11.24 -6.33 10.00
N GLY A 20 -10.74 -5.94 8.82
CA GLY A 20 -9.59 -5.05 8.68
C GLY A 20 -8.23 -5.74 8.81
N ARG A 21 -8.19 -7.06 9.03
CA ARG A 21 -6.91 -7.80 9.03
C ARG A 21 -6.27 -7.76 7.65
N VAL A 22 -4.96 -7.54 7.61
CA VAL A 22 -4.18 -7.50 6.38
C VAL A 22 -3.19 -8.66 6.37
N TRP A 23 -2.99 -9.27 5.21
CA TRP A 23 -1.93 -10.23 4.95
C TRP A 23 -1.10 -9.78 3.75
N VAL A 24 0.22 -9.92 3.86
CA VAL A 24 1.17 -9.70 2.77
C VAL A 24 1.89 -11.00 2.50
N ASN A 25 1.78 -11.54 1.29
CA ASN A 25 2.31 -12.86 0.91
C ASN A 25 1.90 -13.94 1.92
N HIS A 26 0.60 -13.98 2.26
CA HIS A 26 -0.03 -14.86 3.26
C HIS A 26 0.46 -14.69 4.71
N ARG A 27 1.29 -13.70 5.01
CA ARG A 27 1.74 -13.40 6.37
C ARG A 27 0.89 -12.29 6.97
N PRO A 28 0.28 -12.49 8.15
CA PRO A 28 -0.53 -11.45 8.79
C PRO A 28 0.34 -10.25 9.15
N LEU A 29 -0.23 -9.06 8.94
CA LEU A 29 0.39 -7.78 9.25
C LEU A 29 -0.62 -6.94 10.04
N ASP A 30 -0.22 -6.48 11.22
CA ASP A 30 -1.02 -5.55 12.00
C ASP A 30 -0.76 -4.14 11.47
N VAL A 31 -1.77 -3.55 10.84
CA VAL A 31 -1.66 -2.26 10.15
C VAL A 31 -2.83 -1.38 10.57
N ASP A 32 -2.49 -0.18 11.01
CA ASP A 32 -3.42 0.96 11.09
C ASP A 32 -2.84 2.13 10.30
N PHE A 33 -3.70 2.98 9.74
CA PHE A 33 -3.25 4.17 9.03
C PHE A 33 -4.24 5.33 9.12
N GLN A 34 -3.69 6.53 9.13
CA GLN A 34 -4.47 7.76 9.15
C GLN A 34 -3.91 8.76 8.14
N GLY A 35 -4.80 9.30 7.29
CA GLY A 35 -4.46 10.41 6.39
C GLY A 35 -4.33 11.73 7.16
N ILE A 36 -3.41 12.59 6.74
CA ILE A 36 -3.12 13.88 7.38
C ILE A 36 -3.69 15.02 6.52
N ASP A 37 -4.68 15.74 7.06
CA ASP A 37 -5.20 17.02 6.57
C ASP A 37 -5.51 17.11 5.06
N GLY A 38 -5.91 15.99 4.43
CA GLY A 38 -6.24 15.95 3.00
C GLY A 38 -5.03 16.08 2.07
N LEU A 39 -3.83 16.10 2.62
CA LEU A 39 -2.56 15.96 1.89
C LEU A 39 -2.35 14.49 1.56
N PRO A 40 -1.49 14.17 0.58
CA PRO A 40 -1.17 12.77 0.29
C PRO A 40 -0.13 12.22 1.27
N GLN A 41 -0.29 12.55 2.55
CA GLN A 41 0.56 12.15 3.65
C GLN A 41 -0.24 11.27 4.62
N TYR A 42 0.41 10.22 5.11
CA TYR A 42 -0.20 9.20 5.94
C TYR A 42 0.72 8.87 7.11
N SER A 43 0.14 8.73 8.29
CA SER A 43 0.76 8.08 9.44
C SER A 43 0.37 6.61 9.42
N LEU A 44 1.35 5.72 9.45
CA LEU A 44 1.19 4.27 9.44
C LEU A 44 1.65 3.69 10.79
N LEU A 45 0.90 2.74 11.33
CA LEU A 45 1.34 1.89 12.44
C LEU A 45 1.39 0.46 11.94
N VAL A 46 2.60 -0.07 11.73
CA VAL A 46 2.81 -1.42 11.21
C VAL A 46 3.54 -2.25 12.25
N ASN A 47 2.90 -3.32 12.75
CA ASN A 47 3.41 -4.15 13.84
C ASN A 47 3.93 -3.30 15.00
N HIS A 48 3.12 -2.33 15.43
CA HIS A 48 3.38 -1.46 16.58
C HIS A 48 4.56 -0.48 16.36
N ARG A 49 5.00 -0.32 15.12
CA ARG A 49 6.03 0.66 14.73
C ARG A 49 5.44 1.72 13.82
N SER A 50 5.68 2.97 14.16
CA SER A 50 5.20 4.13 13.40
C SER A 50 6.09 4.43 12.20
N TYR A 51 5.45 4.80 11.09
CA TYR A 51 6.09 5.28 9.88
C TYR A 51 5.30 6.45 9.31
N ASP A 52 6.00 7.44 8.79
CA ASP A 52 5.40 8.46 7.94
C ASP A 52 5.54 8.05 6.48
N ALA A 53 4.46 8.20 5.74
CA ALA A 53 4.39 7.94 4.32
C ALA A 53 3.86 9.15 3.54
N HIS A 54 4.44 9.40 2.38
CA HIS A 54 3.97 10.39 1.41
C HIS A 54 3.75 9.70 0.07
N LEU A 55 2.61 9.96 -0.58
CA LEU A 55 2.18 9.31 -1.81
C LEU A 55 2.10 10.34 -2.94
N GLU A 56 2.73 10.04 -4.06
CA GLU A 56 2.60 10.83 -5.28
C GLU A 56 2.22 9.90 -6.42
N ARG A 57 1.39 10.39 -7.33
CA ARG A 57 1.09 9.68 -8.56
C ARG A 57 1.94 10.28 -9.67
N SER A 58 2.72 9.45 -10.36
CA SER A 58 3.45 9.89 -11.54
C SER A 58 2.49 10.16 -12.70
N GLU A 59 2.92 10.99 -13.65
CA GLU A 59 2.17 11.28 -14.88
C GLU A 59 1.91 10.01 -15.71
N GLU A 60 2.77 9.00 -15.55
CA GLU A 60 2.71 7.70 -16.24
C GLU A 60 1.79 6.69 -15.54
N GLY A 61 1.17 7.08 -14.42
CA GLY A 61 0.20 6.27 -13.68
C GLY A 61 0.82 5.34 -12.63
N GLU A 62 2.12 5.41 -12.40
CA GLU A 62 2.80 4.73 -11.29
C GLU A 62 2.62 5.50 -9.97
N TYR A 63 2.77 4.82 -8.84
CA TYR A 63 2.79 5.45 -7.52
C TYR A 63 4.22 5.57 -7.02
N CYS A 64 4.63 6.78 -6.65
CA CYS A 64 5.86 7.03 -5.92
C CYS A 64 5.52 7.23 -4.44
N MET A 65 6.06 6.39 -3.58
CA MET A 65 5.87 6.48 -2.13
C MET A 65 7.18 6.85 -1.45
N GLN A 66 7.18 7.81 -0.54
CA GLN A 66 8.27 7.97 0.42
C GLN A 66 7.83 7.41 1.76
N VAL A 67 8.56 6.43 2.30
CA VAL A 67 8.27 5.84 3.61
C VAL A 67 9.52 5.91 4.46
N ALA A 68 9.43 6.56 5.64
CA ALA A 68 10.56 6.78 6.55
C ALA A 68 11.83 7.33 5.83
N GLY A 69 11.63 8.28 4.91
CA GLY A 69 12.70 8.94 4.16
C GLY A 69 13.29 8.13 3.00
N ARG A 70 12.68 6.99 2.62
CA ARG A 70 13.08 6.19 1.45
C ARG A 70 12.01 6.19 0.39
N ALA A 71 12.39 6.40 -0.87
CA ALA A 71 11.48 6.37 -2.01
C ALA A 71 11.30 4.94 -2.54
N TYR A 72 10.07 4.62 -2.95
CA TYR A 72 9.67 3.36 -3.56
C TYR A 72 8.72 3.63 -4.72
N ARG A 73 8.94 2.96 -5.84
CA ARG A 73 8.03 2.94 -7.00
C ARG A 73 7.14 1.73 -6.91
N ALA A 74 5.84 1.96 -7.03
CA ALA A 74 4.83 0.93 -6.93
C ALA A 74 3.86 0.98 -8.11
N THR A 75 3.50 -0.19 -8.62
CA THR A 75 2.42 -0.36 -9.61
C THR A 75 1.37 -1.30 -9.04
N LEU A 76 0.13 -0.81 -8.97
CA LEU A 76 -1.00 -1.61 -8.54
C LEU A 76 -1.56 -2.35 -9.76
N ARG A 77 -1.62 -3.68 -9.67
CA ARG A 77 -2.35 -4.50 -10.62
C ARG A 77 -3.65 -4.92 -9.96
N GLU A 78 -4.74 -4.26 -10.33
CA GLU A 78 -6.06 -4.78 -10.02
C GLU A 78 -6.26 -6.05 -10.86
N GLU A 79 -6.38 -7.21 -10.22
CA GLU A 79 -6.90 -8.40 -10.89
C GLU A 79 -8.35 -8.08 -11.26
N GLY A 80 -8.53 -7.67 -12.51
CA GLY A 80 -9.80 -7.11 -12.97
C GLY A 80 -10.96 -8.05 -12.69
N HIS A 81 -11.95 -7.56 -11.94
CA HIS A 81 -13.33 -7.82 -12.32
C HIS A 81 -13.58 -7.15 -13.67
N ARG A 82 -13.09 -7.77 -14.74
CA ARG A 82 -13.53 -7.49 -16.11
C ARG A 82 -14.94 -8.07 -16.22
N GLN A 83 -15.92 -7.35 -15.67
CA GLN A 83 -17.31 -7.59 -16.03
C GLN A 83 -17.42 -7.28 -17.52
N ARG A 84 -17.65 -8.33 -18.29
CA ARG A 84 -18.13 -8.26 -19.67
C ARG A 84 -19.51 -7.62 -19.71
#